data_AF-A0A816TC65-F1
#
_entry.id   AF-A0A816TC65-F1
#
_cell.length_a   1.000
_cell.length_b   1.000
_cell.length_c   1.000
_cell.angle_alpha   90.00
_cell.angle_beta   90.00
_cell.angle_gamma   90.00
#
_symmetry.space_group_name_H-M   'P 1'
#
loop_
_entity.id
_entity.type
_entity.pdbx_description
1 polymer ?
#
loop_
_entity_poly.entity_id
_entity_poly.type
_entity_poly.pdbx_seq_one_letter_code
_entity_poly.pdbx_strand_id
1 'polypeptide(L)'
;MATTTLTLFLGVLALTSTLSFNAEARPQPSDEDLGIVIGPNTGLDDDLGIVIGPHVSEDSDMVGPHTNLDDEELGTIIGPEFEIHKHDFPKDFIFGTAVSAFQVEGAKKGSGRGLTRWDEFTHMFPDKVEHGDDADIGVDFYTRYKDDIRLMKELKTNGFRFSISWTRVLPNGSVRKGVNKEGVKFYNDLIDELIANEIQPSITLFHWESPFALEMEYGGFVDERIVEDFREFAKFCFENFGDRVKNWATFNEPSVYSVAGYSKGKKAPGRCSPFEVLKCPSGDSSEEPYKVTHNQILSHLAAVEEFRKCCQENGGKIGIVLVSHWYEPKDPNSSKDVEYARRALEYQLGWFLRPLTYGHYPAVMQKDVNIRLPEFTEEESEKLKKSLDFVGLNYYGAFFTTPLTNTNSSELSYTNDLGAKISPEQNHSPHLKTTSMGIVIYPAGLMNLLRHIQDEYKNPEIYIMENGMDEIDNGTKTLAEATNDYGRKEFIKSHILIMGKAIRLHNVRLKGYFIWSLMDNFEWERGYKMRFGLYYVDFNDNLKRHMRSSGKWLSEFLDSKESLHKCYFEGHREKGYAPKLFDTEYLDPDNWRLSYASDI
;
A
#
# COMPACT_ATOMS: atom_id res chain seq x y z
N MET A 1 21.16 57.80 -9.46
CA MET A 1 21.11 56.49 -8.76
C MET A 1 19.85 55.74 -9.18
N ALA A 2 19.74 55.46 -10.48
CA ALA A 2 18.62 54.73 -11.08
C ALA A 2 19.12 54.24 -12.44
N THR A 3 20.00 53.23 -12.43
CA THR A 3 20.48 52.57 -13.66
C THR A 3 21.23 51.25 -13.42
N THR A 4 21.57 50.89 -12.18
CA THR A 4 22.36 49.68 -11.91
C THR A 4 21.55 48.47 -11.42
N THR A 5 20.28 48.63 -11.07
CA THR A 5 19.45 47.53 -10.55
C THR A 5 18.63 46.82 -11.63
N LEU A 6 18.49 47.41 -12.83
CA LEU A 6 17.64 46.87 -13.90
C LEU A 6 18.40 45.88 -14.83
N THR A 7 19.74 45.97 -14.87
CA THR A 7 20.57 45.11 -15.74
C THR A 7 20.86 43.74 -15.11
N LEU A 8 20.81 43.62 -13.78
CA LEU A 8 20.96 42.33 -13.09
C LEU A 8 19.66 41.50 -13.15
N PHE A 9 18.48 42.14 -13.18
CA PHE A 9 17.21 41.43 -13.27
C PHE A 9 16.91 40.90 -14.69
N LEU A 10 17.37 41.58 -15.74
CA LEU A 10 17.21 41.12 -17.13
C LEU A 10 18.25 40.05 -17.54
N GLY A 11 19.41 39.99 -16.88
CA GLY A 11 20.41 38.93 -17.11
C GLY A 11 19.98 37.56 -16.55
N VAL A 12 19.21 37.54 -15.45
CA VAL A 12 18.71 36.31 -14.84
C VAL A 12 17.45 35.76 -15.57
N LEU A 13 16.67 36.63 -16.21
CA LEU A 13 15.49 36.24 -17.03
C LEU A 13 15.84 35.81 -18.48
N ALA A 14 17.03 36.14 -18.98
CA ALA A 14 17.51 35.71 -20.30
C ALA A 14 18.21 34.33 -20.28
N LEU A 15 18.66 33.87 -19.11
CA LEU A 15 19.22 32.51 -18.93
C LEU A 15 18.14 31.44 -18.68
N THR A 16 16.88 31.84 -18.44
CA THR A 16 15.75 30.93 -18.25
C THR A 16 14.87 30.75 -19.49
N SER A 17 15.17 31.42 -20.62
CA SER A 17 14.33 31.43 -21.82
C SER A 17 14.95 30.84 -23.09
N THR A 18 16.12 30.19 -23.01
CA THR A 18 16.74 29.49 -24.17
C THR A 18 17.23 28.06 -23.91
N LEU A 19 16.81 27.44 -22.80
CA LEU A 19 16.92 25.98 -22.64
C LEU A 19 15.62 25.33 -23.13
N SER A 20 15.55 25.09 -24.44
CA SER A 20 14.76 23.99 -24.96
C SER A 20 15.30 22.71 -24.35
N PHE A 21 14.62 22.17 -23.33
CA PHE A 21 14.95 20.89 -22.74
C PHE A 21 14.62 19.76 -23.74
N ASN A 22 15.56 19.49 -24.65
CA ASN A 22 15.76 18.13 -25.12
C ASN A 22 16.52 17.40 -24.01
N ALA A 23 15.79 16.67 -23.17
CA ALA A 23 16.38 15.77 -22.20
C ALA A 23 17.07 14.61 -22.95
N GLU A 24 18.39 14.70 -23.07
CA GLU A 24 19.23 13.54 -23.38
C GLU A 24 19.38 12.71 -22.11
N ALA A 25 18.84 11.50 -22.12
CA ALA A 25 19.16 10.46 -21.14
C ALA A 25 20.67 10.20 -21.16
N ARG A 26 21.26 9.97 -19.97
CA ARG A 26 22.71 9.68 -19.84
C ARG A 26 23.13 8.55 -20.78
N PRO A 27 24.29 8.67 -21.47
CA PRO A 27 24.96 7.50 -22.05
C PRO A 27 25.44 6.58 -20.91
N GLN A 28 25.40 5.27 -21.16
CA GLN A 28 25.89 4.25 -20.25
C GLN A 28 27.38 4.44 -19.94
N PRO A 29 27.86 4.20 -18.70
CA PRO A 29 29.29 4.11 -18.42
C PRO A 29 29.87 2.82 -19.03
N SER A 30 31.01 2.93 -19.72
CA SER A 30 31.82 1.77 -20.12
C SER A 30 32.69 1.29 -18.95
N ASP A 31 33.00 -0.01 -18.94
CA ASP A 31 33.63 -0.83 -17.88
C ASP A 31 35.03 -0.41 -17.34
N GLU A 32 35.50 0.84 -17.47
CA GLU A 32 36.87 1.22 -17.09
C GLU A 32 37.04 2.29 -15.99
N ASP A 33 35.98 2.82 -15.37
CA ASP A 33 36.13 3.77 -14.25
C ASP A 33 35.87 3.13 -12.88
N LEU A 34 36.67 2.13 -12.52
CA LEU A 34 36.81 1.63 -11.14
C LEU A 34 37.95 2.36 -10.42
N GLY A 35 37.63 3.53 -9.85
CA GLY A 35 38.54 4.33 -9.04
C GLY A 35 38.07 4.48 -7.60
N ILE A 36 38.56 3.59 -6.72
CA ILE A 36 38.81 3.76 -5.27
C ILE A 36 37.68 4.44 -4.46
N VAL A 37 36.83 3.62 -3.84
CA VAL A 37 35.89 4.03 -2.78
C VAL A 37 36.64 4.16 -1.44
N ILE A 38 36.73 5.38 -0.92
CA ILE A 38 37.07 5.65 0.48
C ILE A 38 35.75 5.88 1.22
N GLY A 39 35.28 4.87 1.95
CA GLY A 39 34.13 5.01 2.84
C GLY A 39 34.54 5.59 4.20
N PRO A 40 33.61 6.26 4.91
CA PRO A 40 33.59 6.22 6.35
C PRO A 40 32.43 5.34 6.83
N ASN A 41 32.81 4.30 7.58
CA ASN A 41 31.96 3.65 8.56
C ASN A 41 31.35 4.71 9.49
N THR A 42 30.03 4.76 9.58
CA THR A 42 29.33 5.28 10.77
C THR A 42 28.25 4.28 11.14
N GLY A 43 28.53 3.47 12.17
CA GLY A 43 27.49 2.82 12.95
C GLY A 43 26.69 3.90 13.65
N LEU A 44 25.37 3.83 13.51
CA LEU A 44 24.41 4.66 14.23
C LEU A 44 23.33 3.72 14.74
N ASP A 45 23.19 3.68 16.06
CA ASP A 45 22.21 2.90 16.80
C ASP A 45 20.78 3.34 16.45
N ASP A 46 19.93 2.34 16.15
CA ASP A 46 18.54 2.49 15.79
C ASP A 46 17.64 2.61 17.04
N ASP A 47 17.19 3.81 17.34
CA ASP A 47 16.02 4.01 18.20
C ASP A 47 14.76 4.24 17.35
N LEU A 48 13.96 3.17 17.26
CA LEU A 48 12.52 3.10 16.98
C LEU A 48 12.02 3.35 15.53
N GLY A 49 11.84 2.23 14.80
CA GLY A 49 10.60 2.06 14.02
C GLY A 49 10.66 1.32 12.68
N ILE A 50 11.78 0.70 12.27
CA ILE A 50 11.86 -0.41 11.29
C ILE A 50 13.10 -1.22 11.68
N VAL A 51 12.93 -2.52 11.98
CA VAL A 51 13.99 -3.39 12.50
C VAL A 51 15.05 -3.65 11.43
N ILE A 52 16.30 -3.24 11.70
CA ILE A 52 17.52 -3.73 11.06
C ILE A 52 17.93 -5.02 11.78
N GLY A 53 18.11 -6.12 11.02
CA GLY A 53 18.49 -7.43 11.57
C GLY A 53 19.97 -7.51 11.99
N PRO A 54 20.33 -8.27 13.03
CA PRO A 54 21.73 -8.39 13.45
C PRO A 54 22.51 -9.40 12.60
N HIS A 55 23.80 -9.11 12.45
CA HIS A 55 24.84 -9.96 11.89
C HIS A 55 24.92 -11.35 12.55
N VAL A 56 25.10 -12.36 11.70
CA VAL A 56 25.46 -13.73 12.09
C VAL A 56 26.92 -13.75 12.54
N SER A 57 27.18 -14.20 13.76
CA SER A 57 28.51 -14.70 14.15
C SER A 57 28.49 -16.21 14.03
N GLU A 58 29.46 -16.74 13.28
CA GLU A 58 29.81 -18.15 13.28
C GLU A 58 30.42 -18.51 14.63
N ASP A 59 29.92 -19.54 15.29
CA ASP A 59 30.79 -20.55 15.91
C ASP A 59 30.03 -21.87 16.21
N SER A 60 30.55 -22.89 15.54
CA SER A 60 30.69 -24.33 15.80
C SER A 60 29.89 -25.10 16.88
N ASP A 61 29.49 -26.29 16.41
CA ASP A 61 29.43 -27.61 17.08
C ASP A 61 28.36 -27.90 18.14
N MET A 62 27.43 -28.82 17.81
CA MET A 62 27.39 -30.18 18.37
C MET A 62 26.30 -31.04 17.69
N VAL A 63 26.71 -32.22 17.23
CA VAL A 63 25.90 -33.26 16.56
C VAL A 63 25.17 -34.14 17.58
N GLY A 64 23.95 -34.58 17.26
CA GLY A 64 23.31 -35.73 17.92
C GLY A 64 21.92 -36.10 17.33
N PRO A 65 21.62 -37.37 16.97
CA PRO A 65 20.48 -37.74 16.13
C PRO A 65 19.29 -38.36 16.89
N HIS A 66 18.20 -38.61 16.13
CA HIS A 66 16.97 -39.36 16.48
C HIS A 66 15.86 -38.49 17.11
N THR A 67 14.58 -38.57 16.74
CA THR A 67 13.76 -39.66 16.19
C THR A 67 12.61 -39.11 15.35
N ASN A 68 12.18 -39.85 14.32
CA ASN A 68 10.84 -39.73 13.73
C ASN A 68 9.80 -39.84 14.85
N LEU A 69 8.87 -38.89 14.91
CA LEU A 69 7.67 -39.00 15.73
C LEU A 69 6.48 -39.15 14.80
N ASP A 70 5.81 -40.29 14.98
CA ASP A 70 4.71 -40.82 14.19
C ASP A 70 3.46 -39.92 14.22
N ASP A 71 2.71 -39.96 13.11
CA ASP A 71 1.48 -39.22 12.81
C ASP A 71 0.22 -39.63 13.61
N GLU A 72 0.36 -40.23 14.79
CA GLU A 72 -0.80 -40.74 15.57
C GLU A 72 -0.87 -40.16 16.98
N GLU A 73 -1.31 -38.90 17.10
CA GLU A 73 -2.06 -38.42 18.28
C GLU A 73 -2.76 -37.08 17.99
N LEU A 74 -3.58 -37.05 16.93
CA LEU A 74 -4.52 -35.96 16.69
C LEU A 74 -5.75 -36.14 17.56
N GLY A 75 -5.79 -35.43 18.69
CA GLY A 75 -7.01 -35.25 19.47
C GLY A 75 -8.08 -34.54 18.63
N THR A 76 -9.09 -35.29 18.20
CA THR A 76 -10.29 -34.78 17.53
C THR A 76 -11.09 -33.85 18.44
N ILE A 77 -11.10 -32.55 18.13
CA ILE A 77 -12.19 -31.65 18.50
C ILE A 77 -13.10 -31.53 17.27
N ILE A 78 -14.32 -32.04 17.42
CA ILE A 78 -15.36 -32.08 16.39
C ILE A 78 -15.90 -30.66 16.17
N GLY A 79 -15.43 -30.02 15.11
CA GLY A 79 -16.23 -29.12 14.27
C GLY A 79 -16.23 -29.71 12.85
N PRO A 80 -17.24 -29.46 12.00
CA PRO A 80 -17.14 -29.86 10.60
C PRO A 80 -15.87 -29.22 10.04
N GLU A 81 -15.02 -30.00 9.35
CA GLU A 81 -13.85 -29.44 8.65
C GLU A 81 -14.33 -28.25 7.84
N PHE A 82 -13.87 -27.06 8.21
CA PHE A 82 -14.31 -25.82 7.56
C PHE A 82 -13.53 -25.69 6.26
N GLU A 83 -13.99 -26.44 5.28
CA GLU A 83 -13.44 -26.46 3.93
C GLU A 83 -13.96 -25.26 3.14
N ILE A 84 -13.04 -24.45 2.62
CA ILE A 84 -13.32 -23.32 1.73
C ILE A 84 -12.97 -23.69 0.29
N HIS A 85 -13.98 -23.58 -0.56
CA HIS A 85 -13.86 -23.71 -2.00
C HIS A 85 -14.04 -22.35 -2.68
N LYS A 86 -13.62 -22.24 -3.94
CA LYS A 86 -13.90 -21.04 -4.74
C LYS A 86 -15.40 -20.72 -4.84
N HIS A 87 -16.29 -21.72 -4.87
CA HIS A 87 -17.74 -21.50 -4.96
C HIS A 87 -18.39 -21.02 -3.66
N ASP A 88 -17.65 -21.01 -2.55
CA ASP A 88 -18.13 -20.49 -1.26
C ASP A 88 -18.11 -18.96 -1.20
N PHE A 89 -17.39 -18.34 -2.13
CA PHE A 89 -17.41 -16.90 -2.32
C PHE A 89 -18.64 -16.48 -3.16
N PRO A 90 -19.13 -15.25 -3.00
CA PRO A 90 -20.22 -14.72 -3.83
C PRO A 90 -19.97 -14.93 -5.33
N LYS A 91 -21.04 -15.16 -6.09
CA LYS A 91 -20.92 -15.42 -7.55
C LYS A 91 -20.26 -14.26 -8.30
N ASP A 92 -20.49 -13.05 -7.82
CA ASP A 92 -19.95 -11.78 -8.31
C ASP A 92 -18.63 -11.39 -7.62
N PHE A 93 -18.05 -12.26 -6.78
CA PHE A 93 -16.81 -11.98 -6.08
C PHE A 93 -15.64 -11.84 -7.06
N ILE A 94 -14.86 -10.77 -6.88
CA ILE A 94 -13.70 -10.50 -7.71
C ILE A 94 -12.46 -11.19 -7.10
N PHE A 95 -11.83 -12.07 -7.87
CA PHE A 95 -10.48 -12.55 -7.61
C PHE A 95 -9.56 -11.92 -8.63
N GLY A 96 -8.69 -11.01 -8.18
CA GLY A 96 -7.84 -10.21 -9.05
C GLY A 96 -6.40 -10.11 -8.57
N THR A 97 -5.61 -9.44 -9.39
CA THR A 97 -4.26 -8.98 -9.05
C THR A 97 -4.20 -7.45 -9.14
N ALA A 98 -3.24 -6.85 -8.46
CA ALA A 98 -3.03 -5.41 -8.44
C ALA A 98 -1.62 -5.01 -8.90
N VAL A 99 -1.53 -3.80 -9.49
CA VAL A 99 -0.29 -3.06 -9.78
C VAL A 99 -0.53 -1.55 -9.57
N SER A 100 0.53 -0.75 -9.55
CA SER A 100 0.45 0.71 -9.66
C SER A 100 1.28 1.21 -10.84
N ALA A 101 0.84 2.29 -11.47
CA ALA A 101 1.41 2.79 -12.72
C ALA A 101 2.90 3.14 -12.60
N PHE A 102 3.30 3.91 -11.58
CA PHE A 102 4.71 4.24 -11.36
C PHE A 102 5.58 2.98 -11.22
N GLN A 103 5.10 1.94 -10.52
CA GLN A 103 5.90 0.75 -10.23
C GLN A 103 6.08 -0.17 -11.46
N VAL A 104 5.17 -0.14 -12.44
CA VAL A 104 5.19 -1.09 -13.57
C VAL A 104 5.33 -0.50 -14.97
N GLU A 105 4.83 0.72 -15.22
CA GLU A 105 4.65 1.20 -16.59
C GLU A 105 5.95 1.62 -17.28
N GLY A 106 6.84 2.29 -16.53
CA GLY A 106 7.98 3.02 -17.10
C GLY A 106 7.61 4.36 -17.74
N ALA A 107 8.62 5.20 -17.97
CA ALA A 107 8.54 6.53 -18.55
C ALA A 107 9.00 6.53 -20.02
N LYS A 108 8.48 5.60 -20.84
CA LYS A 108 8.93 5.37 -22.23
C LYS A 108 9.17 6.68 -22.98
N LYS A 109 10.41 6.87 -23.46
CA LYS A 109 10.82 8.07 -24.19
C LYS A 109 9.88 8.34 -25.37
N GLY A 110 9.43 9.58 -25.48
CA GLY A 110 8.52 10.02 -26.54
C GLY A 110 7.03 9.80 -26.26
N SER A 111 6.64 9.12 -25.17
CA SER A 111 5.22 8.87 -24.83
C SER A 111 4.45 10.07 -24.29
N GLY A 112 5.12 11.22 -24.12
CA GLY A 112 4.50 12.47 -23.64
C GLY A 112 4.11 12.49 -22.16
N ARG A 113 4.41 11.45 -21.36
CA ARG A 113 4.22 11.45 -19.89
C ARG A 113 5.11 12.52 -19.24
N GLY A 114 4.53 13.32 -18.33
CA GLY A 114 5.26 14.29 -17.52
C GLY A 114 5.97 13.66 -16.30
N LEU A 115 6.86 14.41 -15.67
CA LEU A 115 7.56 13.97 -14.46
C LEU A 115 6.61 13.97 -13.25
N THR A 116 6.71 12.92 -12.46
CA THR A 116 6.08 12.77 -11.15
C THR A 116 7.08 13.18 -10.05
N ARG A 117 6.58 13.38 -8.82
CA ARG A 117 7.44 13.62 -7.66
C ARG A 117 8.36 12.44 -7.33
N TRP A 118 7.96 11.23 -7.71
CA TRP A 118 8.78 10.04 -7.54
C TRP A 118 9.92 9.97 -8.58
N ASP A 119 9.67 10.37 -9.84
CA ASP A 119 10.75 10.46 -10.83
C ASP A 119 11.87 11.37 -10.31
N GLU A 120 11.51 12.59 -9.86
CA GLU A 120 12.49 13.51 -9.26
C GLU A 120 13.15 12.92 -8.01
N PHE A 121 12.39 12.28 -7.12
CA PHE A 121 12.92 11.75 -5.88
C PHE A 121 13.99 10.68 -6.12
N THR A 122 13.72 9.74 -7.03
CA THR A 122 14.68 8.67 -7.38
C THR A 122 15.92 9.22 -8.07
N HIS A 123 15.79 10.22 -8.95
CA HIS A 123 16.93 10.81 -9.67
C HIS A 123 17.77 11.75 -8.81
N MET A 124 17.15 12.51 -7.90
CA MET A 124 17.83 13.51 -7.08
C MET A 124 18.38 12.94 -5.77
N PHE A 125 17.77 11.87 -5.26
CA PHE A 125 18.16 11.21 -4.01
C PHE A 125 18.37 9.71 -4.24
N PRO A 126 19.31 9.30 -5.12
CA PRO A 126 19.55 7.87 -5.39
C PRO A 126 19.94 7.10 -4.12
N ASP A 127 20.60 7.73 -3.15
CA ASP A 127 20.95 7.10 -1.86
C ASP A 127 19.73 6.80 -0.97
N LYS A 128 18.55 7.36 -1.30
CA LYS A 128 17.28 7.07 -0.61
C LYS A 128 16.52 5.91 -1.21
N VAL A 129 17.01 5.32 -2.30
CA VAL A 129 16.48 4.10 -2.89
C VAL A 129 17.57 3.04 -2.82
N GLU A 130 17.23 1.83 -2.39
CA GLU A 130 18.21 0.73 -2.37
C GLU A 130 18.85 0.55 -3.75
N HIS A 131 20.18 0.47 -3.78
CA HIS A 131 21.00 0.35 -4.99
C HIS A 131 20.93 1.52 -5.98
N GLY A 132 20.28 2.64 -5.62
CA GLY A 132 20.09 3.76 -6.53
C GLY A 132 19.16 3.43 -7.70
N ASP A 133 18.29 2.44 -7.53
CA ASP A 133 17.31 2.03 -8.54
C ASP A 133 16.32 3.18 -8.84
N ASP A 134 15.82 3.22 -10.07
CA ASP A 134 14.72 4.08 -10.51
C ASP A 134 13.63 3.28 -11.21
N ALA A 135 12.53 3.93 -11.60
CA ALA A 135 11.42 3.33 -12.31
C ALA A 135 11.29 3.82 -13.76
N ASP A 136 12.37 4.29 -14.38
CA ASP A 136 12.34 4.84 -15.74
C ASP A 136 11.85 3.79 -16.76
N ILE A 137 12.23 2.53 -16.56
CA ILE A 137 11.73 1.40 -17.34
C ILE A 137 10.59 0.67 -16.60
N GLY A 138 10.63 0.62 -15.26
CA GLY A 138 9.68 -0.17 -14.48
C GLY A 138 9.82 -1.65 -14.84
N VAL A 139 8.72 -2.27 -15.30
CA VAL A 139 8.74 -3.58 -15.97
C VAL A 139 8.18 -3.51 -17.40
N ASP A 140 8.19 -2.31 -17.98
CA ASP A 140 7.70 -1.99 -19.34
C ASP A 140 6.25 -2.45 -19.57
N PHE A 141 5.40 -2.35 -18.54
CA PHE A 141 3.97 -2.68 -18.66
C PHE A 141 3.29 -1.82 -19.73
N TYR A 142 3.75 -0.57 -19.92
CA TYR A 142 3.23 0.33 -20.95
C TYR A 142 3.27 -0.28 -22.36
N THR A 143 4.33 -1.03 -22.68
CA THR A 143 4.44 -1.72 -23.98
C THR A 143 3.89 -3.15 -23.94
N ARG A 144 3.89 -3.79 -22.77
CA ARG A 144 3.67 -5.25 -22.62
C ARG A 144 2.31 -5.64 -22.03
N TYR A 145 1.43 -4.69 -21.74
CA TYR A 145 0.16 -4.96 -21.05
C TYR A 145 -0.69 -6.08 -21.68
N LYS A 146 -0.66 -6.25 -23.01
CA LYS A 146 -1.38 -7.35 -23.68
C LYS A 146 -0.84 -8.72 -23.31
N ASP A 147 0.48 -8.84 -23.14
CA ASP A 147 1.13 -10.05 -22.69
C ASP A 147 0.80 -10.30 -21.21
N ASP A 148 0.87 -9.24 -20.40
CA ASP A 148 0.56 -9.31 -18.98
C ASP A 148 -0.94 -9.64 -18.71
N ILE A 149 -1.86 -9.23 -19.58
CA ILE A 149 -3.28 -9.65 -19.52
C ILE A 149 -3.45 -11.15 -19.80
N ARG A 150 -2.63 -11.74 -20.68
CA ARG A 150 -2.65 -13.21 -20.88
C ARG A 150 -2.26 -13.94 -19.62
N LEU A 151 -1.30 -13.40 -18.85
CA LEU A 151 -0.89 -13.96 -17.56
C LEU A 151 -2.04 -13.98 -16.53
N MET A 152 -2.90 -12.95 -16.52
CA MET A 152 -4.10 -12.91 -15.67
C MET A 152 -5.09 -14.02 -16.04
N LYS A 153 -5.25 -14.32 -17.34
CA LYS A 153 -6.09 -15.45 -17.80
C LYS A 153 -5.50 -16.81 -17.44
N GLU A 154 -4.19 -16.94 -17.44
CA GLU A 154 -3.51 -18.14 -16.95
C GLU A 154 -3.75 -18.34 -15.45
N LEU A 155 -3.79 -17.25 -14.67
CA LEU A 155 -4.15 -17.26 -13.25
C LEU A 155 -5.65 -17.49 -12.98
N LYS A 156 -6.52 -17.41 -14.00
CA LYS A 156 -7.99 -17.48 -13.86
C LYS A 156 -8.61 -16.35 -13.04
N THR A 157 -7.91 -15.23 -12.89
CA THR A 157 -8.44 -14.03 -12.24
C THR A 157 -9.45 -13.32 -13.12
N ASN A 158 -10.48 -12.73 -12.51
CA ASN A 158 -11.56 -12.01 -13.20
C ASN A 158 -11.55 -10.49 -12.93
N GLY A 159 -10.56 -9.97 -12.21
CA GLY A 159 -10.40 -8.54 -11.96
C GLY A 159 -8.94 -8.11 -12.01
N PHE A 160 -8.73 -6.85 -12.39
CA PHE A 160 -7.41 -6.24 -12.37
C PHE A 160 -7.48 -4.83 -11.81
N ARG A 161 -6.74 -4.61 -10.72
CA ARG A 161 -6.58 -3.29 -10.13
C ARG A 161 -5.32 -2.63 -10.64
N PHE A 162 -5.44 -1.42 -11.18
CA PHE A 162 -4.31 -0.60 -11.60
C PHE A 162 -4.56 0.88 -11.30
N SER A 163 -3.52 1.71 -11.31
CA SER A 163 -3.67 3.16 -11.20
C SER A 163 -3.54 3.85 -12.55
N ILE A 164 -4.15 5.02 -12.68
CA ILE A 164 -3.85 5.95 -13.77
C ILE A 164 -2.73 6.88 -13.29
N SER A 165 -1.60 6.87 -13.98
CA SER A 165 -0.58 7.90 -13.81
C SER A 165 -1.12 9.26 -14.23
N TRP A 166 -1.29 10.16 -13.26
CA TRP A 166 -1.82 11.51 -13.47
C TRP A 166 -1.00 12.24 -14.54
N THR A 167 0.33 12.18 -14.46
CA THR A 167 1.23 12.84 -15.42
C THR A 167 1.25 12.16 -16.79
N ARG A 168 0.77 10.92 -16.92
CA ARG A 168 0.64 10.28 -18.23
C ARG A 168 -0.51 10.87 -19.03
N VAL A 169 -1.63 11.22 -18.40
CA VAL A 169 -2.78 11.83 -19.10
C VAL A 169 -2.72 13.36 -19.08
N LEU A 170 -2.22 13.96 -18.00
CA LEU A 170 -2.05 15.41 -17.81
C LEU A 170 -0.61 15.73 -17.39
N PRO A 171 0.33 15.87 -18.34
CA PRO A 171 1.77 16.00 -18.05
C PRO A 171 2.15 17.15 -17.12
N ASN A 172 1.37 18.23 -17.15
CA ASN A 172 1.57 19.43 -16.33
C ASN A 172 0.57 19.53 -15.17
N GLY A 173 -0.12 18.44 -14.83
CA GLY A 173 -1.07 18.32 -13.72
C GLY A 173 -2.49 18.81 -13.99
N SER A 174 -2.72 19.72 -14.94
CA SER A 174 -4.06 20.26 -15.25
C SER A 174 -4.45 20.09 -16.71
N VAL A 175 -5.74 19.85 -16.96
CA VAL A 175 -6.35 19.81 -18.29
C VAL A 175 -6.07 21.10 -19.07
N ARG A 176 -6.05 22.25 -18.37
CA ARG A 176 -5.80 23.58 -18.94
C ARG A 176 -4.38 23.72 -19.51
N LYS A 177 -3.44 22.93 -18.98
CA LYS A 177 -2.02 22.94 -19.38
C LYS A 177 -1.68 21.86 -20.43
N GLY A 178 -2.70 21.21 -20.99
CA GLY A 178 -2.58 20.25 -22.09
C GLY A 178 -2.81 18.81 -21.66
N VAL A 179 -3.43 18.05 -22.57
CA VAL A 179 -3.72 16.62 -22.43
C VAL A 179 -2.77 15.81 -23.30
N ASN A 180 -2.18 14.76 -22.74
CA ASN A 180 -1.43 13.79 -23.52
C ASN A 180 -2.37 12.74 -24.12
N LYS A 181 -2.69 12.91 -25.40
CA LYS A 181 -3.59 12.00 -26.13
C LYS A 181 -3.07 10.56 -26.22
N GLU A 182 -1.75 10.37 -26.27
CA GLU A 182 -1.16 9.02 -26.30
C GLU A 182 -1.34 8.31 -24.96
N GLY A 183 -1.20 9.03 -23.85
CA GLY A 183 -1.51 8.51 -22.51
C GLY A 183 -2.97 8.13 -22.35
N VAL A 184 -3.89 8.97 -22.83
CA VAL A 184 -5.33 8.67 -22.83
C VAL A 184 -5.63 7.44 -23.70
N LYS A 185 -5.00 7.34 -24.87
CA LYS A 185 -5.16 6.18 -25.75
C LYS A 185 -4.67 4.90 -25.08
N PHE A 186 -3.53 4.94 -24.40
CA PHE A 186 -2.99 3.77 -23.69
C PHE A 186 -3.99 3.22 -22.67
N TYR A 187 -4.56 4.05 -21.80
CA TYR A 187 -5.55 3.57 -20.82
C TYR A 187 -6.85 3.08 -21.47
N ASN A 188 -7.30 3.72 -22.56
CA ASN A 188 -8.43 3.20 -23.34
C ASN A 188 -8.14 1.81 -23.87
N ASP A 189 -6.99 1.63 -24.55
CA ASP A 189 -6.61 0.34 -25.12
C ASP A 189 -6.41 -0.74 -24.04
N LEU A 190 -5.90 -0.36 -22.86
CA LEU A 190 -5.74 -1.26 -21.71
C LEU A 190 -7.11 -1.71 -21.17
N ILE A 191 -8.03 -0.76 -20.94
CA ILE A 191 -9.38 -1.05 -20.46
C ILE A 191 -10.14 -1.94 -21.45
N ASP A 192 -10.06 -1.62 -22.74
CA ASP A 192 -10.73 -2.40 -23.79
C ASP A 192 -10.17 -3.82 -23.88
N GLU A 193 -8.84 -3.99 -23.78
CA GLU A 193 -8.20 -5.30 -23.79
C GLU A 193 -8.57 -6.13 -22.54
N LEU A 194 -8.66 -5.51 -21.35
CA LEU A 194 -9.11 -6.19 -20.12
C LEU A 194 -10.54 -6.72 -20.28
N ILE A 195 -11.46 -5.86 -20.75
CA ILE A 195 -12.86 -6.22 -20.94
C ILE A 195 -13.02 -7.31 -22.02
N ALA A 196 -12.29 -7.21 -23.12
CA ALA A 196 -12.28 -8.22 -24.18
C ALA A 196 -11.79 -9.60 -23.68
N ASN A 197 -11.07 -9.63 -22.56
CA ASN A 197 -10.57 -10.82 -21.91
C ASN A 197 -11.35 -11.20 -20.64
N GLU A 198 -12.53 -10.60 -20.42
CA GLU A 198 -13.44 -10.85 -19.30
C GLU A 198 -12.82 -10.54 -17.92
N ILE A 199 -11.89 -9.58 -17.89
CA ILE A 199 -11.24 -9.10 -16.67
C ILE A 199 -11.79 -7.71 -16.34
N GLN A 200 -12.36 -7.57 -15.15
CA GLN A 200 -12.99 -6.32 -14.70
C GLN A 200 -11.92 -5.30 -14.27
N PRO A 201 -11.85 -4.11 -14.90
CA PRO A 201 -10.94 -3.06 -14.49
C PRO A 201 -11.41 -2.40 -13.18
N SER A 202 -10.50 -2.28 -12.21
CA SER A 202 -10.67 -1.49 -10.98
C SER A 202 -9.58 -0.41 -10.93
N ILE A 203 -9.95 0.86 -11.00
CA ILE A 203 -8.98 1.95 -11.19
C ILE A 203 -8.76 2.72 -9.90
N THR A 204 -7.49 2.96 -9.58
CA THR A 204 -7.08 3.93 -8.56
C THR A 204 -6.64 5.24 -9.23
N LEU A 205 -7.20 6.39 -8.84
CA LEU A 205 -6.86 7.68 -9.43
C LEU A 205 -5.49 8.18 -8.96
N PHE A 206 -5.19 8.04 -7.67
CA PHE A 206 -3.91 8.48 -7.11
C PHE A 206 -3.21 7.37 -6.35
N HIS A 207 -2.03 6.99 -6.83
CA HIS A 207 -1.15 6.02 -6.20
C HIS A 207 0.24 6.64 -5.97
N TRP A 208 0.26 7.70 -5.16
CA TRP A 208 1.46 8.41 -4.66
C TRP A 208 2.30 9.18 -5.68
N GLU A 209 1.91 9.19 -6.95
CA GLU A 209 2.62 9.90 -8.03
C GLU A 209 2.03 11.29 -8.33
N SER A 210 2.28 12.26 -7.45
CA SER A 210 1.88 13.65 -7.72
C SER A 210 2.64 14.23 -8.92
N PRO A 211 1.99 15.04 -9.78
CA PRO A 211 2.67 15.74 -10.85
C PRO A 211 3.75 16.68 -10.31
N PHE A 212 4.99 16.50 -10.77
CA PHE A 212 6.11 17.34 -10.34
C PHE A 212 5.87 18.82 -10.64
N ALA A 213 5.14 19.13 -11.72
CA ALA A 213 4.74 20.49 -12.05
C ALA A 213 3.91 21.17 -10.94
N LEU A 214 3.01 20.44 -10.28
CA LEU A 214 2.17 20.96 -9.19
C LEU A 214 2.96 21.05 -7.87
N GLU A 215 3.85 20.08 -7.64
CA GLU A 215 4.81 20.12 -6.53
C GLU A 215 5.71 21.37 -6.60
N MET A 216 6.19 21.73 -7.79
CA MET A 216 7.02 22.93 -7.97
C MET A 216 6.23 24.23 -7.90
N GLU A 217 4.97 24.23 -8.33
CA GLU A 217 4.14 25.43 -8.32
C GLU A 217 3.66 25.79 -6.91
N TYR A 218 3.33 24.80 -6.09
CA TYR A 218 2.72 25.04 -4.79
C TYR A 218 2.96 23.97 -3.70
N GLY A 219 3.81 22.98 -3.94
CA GLY A 219 4.09 21.93 -2.95
C GLY A 219 3.06 20.80 -2.91
N GLY A 220 2.32 20.60 -4.01
CA GLY A 220 1.43 19.47 -4.17
C GLY A 220 0.37 19.42 -3.07
N PHE A 221 0.29 18.30 -2.35
CA PHE A 221 -0.77 18.09 -1.35
C PHE A 221 -0.66 18.93 -0.08
N VAL A 222 0.44 19.67 0.12
CA VAL A 222 0.54 20.59 1.26
C VAL A 222 -0.39 21.80 1.10
N ASP A 223 -0.69 22.20 -0.14
CA ASP A 223 -1.49 23.38 -0.48
C ASP A 223 -2.90 22.97 -0.94
N GLU A 224 -3.92 23.71 -0.49
CA GLU A 224 -5.34 23.41 -0.76
C GLU A 224 -5.70 23.48 -2.26
N ARG A 225 -4.90 24.18 -3.08
CA ARG A 225 -5.11 24.25 -4.54
C ARG A 225 -5.13 22.87 -5.21
N ILE A 226 -4.46 21.89 -4.63
CA ILE A 226 -4.45 20.50 -5.13
C ILE A 226 -5.87 19.90 -5.23
N VAL A 227 -6.81 20.36 -4.39
CA VAL A 227 -8.18 19.82 -4.33
C VAL A 227 -8.89 20.06 -5.65
N GLU A 228 -8.73 21.24 -6.25
CA GLU A 228 -9.36 21.57 -7.52
C GLU A 228 -8.63 20.92 -8.70
N ASP A 229 -7.28 20.86 -8.68
CA ASP A 229 -6.52 20.15 -9.72
C ASP A 229 -6.87 18.64 -9.72
N PHE A 230 -7.03 18.04 -8.54
CA PHE A 230 -7.47 16.65 -8.41
C PHE A 230 -8.93 16.46 -8.83
N ARG A 231 -9.82 17.43 -8.56
CA ARG A 231 -11.21 17.43 -9.07
C ARG A 231 -11.22 17.40 -10.59
N GLU A 232 -10.47 18.30 -11.24
CA GLU A 232 -10.38 18.36 -12.72
C GLU A 232 -9.80 17.05 -13.29
N PHE A 233 -8.78 16.48 -12.65
CA PHE A 233 -8.19 15.20 -13.06
C PHE A 233 -9.16 14.02 -12.89
N ALA A 234 -9.84 13.91 -11.75
CA ALA A 234 -10.82 12.85 -11.49
C ALA A 234 -11.98 12.93 -12.49
N LYS A 235 -12.54 14.12 -12.69
CA LYS A 235 -13.57 14.38 -13.70
C LYS A 235 -13.11 13.95 -15.09
N PHE A 236 -11.90 14.35 -15.49
CA PHE A 236 -11.32 13.96 -16.77
C PHE A 236 -11.24 12.43 -16.92
N CYS A 237 -10.81 11.71 -15.89
CA CYS A 237 -10.75 10.25 -15.92
C CYS A 237 -12.15 9.62 -16.04
N PHE A 238 -13.13 10.13 -15.28
CA PHE A 238 -14.50 9.64 -15.34
C PHE A 238 -15.14 9.85 -16.72
N GLU A 239 -14.93 11.02 -17.35
CA GLU A 239 -15.45 11.32 -18.68
C GLU A 239 -14.83 10.45 -19.78
N ASN A 240 -13.55 10.05 -19.63
CA ASN A 240 -12.85 9.26 -20.65
C ASN A 240 -12.98 7.75 -20.46
N PHE A 241 -13.21 7.27 -19.23
CA PHE A 241 -13.11 5.84 -18.90
C PHE A 241 -14.32 5.29 -18.11
N GLY A 242 -15.16 6.16 -17.55
CA GLY A 242 -16.28 5.77 -16.67
C GLY A 242 -17.45 5.07 -17.38
N ASP A 243 -17.49 5.11 -18.71
CA ASP A 243 -18.43 4.35 -19.52
C ASP A 243 -18.25 2.83 -19.33
N ARG A 244 -16.98 2.40 -19.21
CA ARG A 244 -16.56 1.00 -19.07
C ARG A 244 -16.16 0.60 -17.64
N VAL A 245 -15.53 1.50 -16.89
CA VAL A 245 -14.98 1.21 -15.56
C VAL A 245 -16.03 1.41 -14.48
N LYS A 246 -16.24 0.38 -13.64
CA LYS A 246 -17.30 0.36 -12.61
C LYS A 246 -16.78 0.40 -11.18
N ASN A 247 -15.49 0.20 -10.96
CA ASN A 247 -14.90 0.23 -9.62
C ASN A 247 -13.77 1.27 -9.58
N TRP A 248 -13.98 2.33 -8.81
CA TRP A 248 -13.08 3.47 -8.70
C TRP A 248 -12.61 3.67 -7.26
N ALA A 249 -11.31 3.83 -7.08
CA ALA A 249 -10.70 4.28 -5.85
C ALA A 249 -10.06 5.65 -6.08
N THR A 250 -10.28 6.61 -5.19
CA THR A 250 -9.62 7.93 -5.31
C THR A 250 -8.14 7.84 -4.92
N PHE A 251 -7.84 7.38 -3.72
CA PHE A 251 -6.49 7.30 -3.17
C PHE A 251 -6.11 5.87 -2.80
N ASN A 252 -4.85 5.51 -3.05
CA ASN A 252 -4.20 4.39 -2.38
C ASN A 252 -3.48 4.86 -1.11
N GLU A 253 -3.74 4.17 0.01
CA GLU A 253 -2.99 4.27 1.27
C GLU A 253 -2.59 5.71 1.65
N PRO A 254 -3.56 6.64 1.75
CA PRO A 254 -3.24 8.05 1.95
C PRO A 254 -2.50 8.31 3.28
N SER A 255 -2.73 7.48 4.31
CA SER A 255 -1.97 7.55 5.57
C SER A 255 -0.48 7.29 5.39
N VAL A 256 -0.09 6.36 4.52
CA VAL A 256 1.33 6.09 4.22
C VAL A 256 1.93 7.24 3.44
N TYR A 257 1.22 7.78 2.45
CA TYR A 257 1.66 8.96 1.70
C TYR A 257 1.96 10.14 2.63
N SER A 258 1.03 10.48 3.51
CA SER A 258 1.19 11.58 4.48
C SER A 258 2.34 11.34 5.45
N VAL A 259 2.41 10.16 6.07
CA VAL A 259 3.41 9.90 7.12
C VAL A 259 4.80 9.65 6.53
N ALA A 260 4.92 8.76 5.54
CA ALA A 260 6.21 8.42 4.96
C ALA A 260 6.80 9.54 4.10
N GLY A 261 5.94 10.35 3.46
CA GLY A 261 6.35 11.46 2.59
C GLY A 261 6.62 12.78 3.31
N TYR A 262 5.84 13.09 4.36
CA TYR A 262 5.81 14.43 5.00
C TYR A 262 6.08 14.44 6.51
N SER A 263 6.26 13.27 7.13
CA SER A 263 6.65 13.18 8.54
C SER A 263 7.99 12.46 8.72
N LYS A 264 8.15 11.29 8.11
CA LYS A 264 9.40 10.51 8.17
C LYS A 264 10.37 10.86 7.04
N GLY A 265 9.88 11.35 5.92
CA GLY A 265 10.68 11.70 4.73
C GLY A 265 11.40 10.51 4.05
N LYS A 266 10.86 9.30 4.24
CA LYS A 266 11.38 8.04 3.68
C LYS A 266 10.92 7.81 2.24
N LYS A 267 9.73 8.29 1.88
CA LYS A 267 9.14 8.21 0.54
C LYS A 267 9.06 9.61 -0.06
N ALA A 268 8.90 9.73 -1.38
CA ALA A 268 8.68 11.02 -2.03
C ALA A 268 7.46 11.75 -1.39
N PRO A 269 7.54 13.07 -1.13
CA PRO A 269 8.60 14.01 -1.50
C PRO A 269 9.84 14.04 -0.60
N GLY A 270 9.89 13.21 0.46
CA GLY A 270 11.05 13.13 1.33
C GLY A 270 11.19 14.32 2.27
N ARG A 271 10.06 14.84 2.77
CA ARG A 271 9.97 15.98 3.68
C ARG A 271 9.84 15.52 5.12
N CYS A 272 10.59 16.16 6.02
CA CYS A 272 10.56 15.90 7.45
C CYS A 272 11.24 17.03 8.23
N SER A 273 10.95 17.12 9.54
CA SER A 273 11.59 18.05 10.46
C SER A 273 13.09 17.75 10.64
N PRO A 274 13.93 18.75 11.02
CA PRO A 274 15.38 18.55 11.11
C PRO A 274 15.86 17.53 12.15
N PHE A 275 15.04 17.22 13.17
CA PHE A 275 15.35 16.25 14.22
C PHE A 275 15.05 14.80 13.81
N GLU A 276 14.40 14.58 12.67
CA GLU A 276 14.11 13.25 12.15
C GLU A 276 15.39 12.59 11.61
N VAL A 277 15.46 11.26 11.73
CA VAL A 277 16.68 10.47 11.47
C VAL A 277 17.23 10.68 10.06
N LEU A 278 16.34 10.82 9.07
CA LEU A 278 16.71 10.96 7.66
C LEU A 278 17.19 12.36 7.27
N LYS A 279 17.18 13.34 8.19
CA LYS A 279 17.65 14.73 8.01
C LYS A 279 17.22 15.33 6.67
N CYS A 280 15.91 15.47 6.49
CA CYS A 280 15.36 15.94 5.22
C CYS A 280 15.79 17.38 4.89
N PRO A 281 15.87 17.74 3.59
CA PRO A 281 16.24 19.09 3.17
C PRO A 281 15.25 20.17 3.64
N SER A 282 13.98 19.81 3.80
CA SER A 282 12.91 20.68 4.27
C SER A 282 11.72 19.84 4.75
N GLY A 283 10.78 20.49 5.45
CA GLY A 283 9.55 19.86 5.92
C GLY A 283 9.24 20.26 7.36
N ASP A 284 7.99 20.01 7.76
CA ASP A 284 7.53 20.14 9.13
C ASP A 284 6.68 18.91 9.49
N SER A 285 7.31 17.96 10.19
CA SER A 285 6.70 16.70 10.62
C SER A 285 5.54 16.90 11.60
N SER A 286 5.38 18.10 12.19
CA SER A 286 4.32 18.44 13.12
C SER A 286 3.04 18.93 12.44
N GLU A 287 3.14 19.52 11.24
CA GLU A 287 2.00 20.15 10.55
C GLU A 287 1.67 19.51 9.20
N GLU A 288 2.68 19.25 8.37
CA GLU A 288 2.49 18.80 6.99
C GLU A 288 1.70 17.48 6.85
N PRO A 289 1.93 16.41 7.64
CA PRO A 289 1.15 15.19 7.48
C PRO A 289 -0.36 15.40 7.73
N TYR A 290 -0.74 16.37 8.57
CA TYR A 290 -2.14 16.70 8.83
C TYR A 290 -2.75 17.57 7.74
N LYS A 291 -2.02 18.55 7.22
CA LYS A 291 -2.46 19.37 6.06
C LYS A 291 -2.64 18.51 4.80
N VAL A 292 -1.65 17.66 4.50
CA VAL A 292 -1.68 16.73 3.37
C VAL A 292 -2.88 15.79 3.48
N THR A 293 -3.10 15.19 4.65
CA THR A 293 -4.24 14.31 4.87
C THR A 293 -5.57 15.03 4.70
N HIS A 294 -5.70 16.24 5.25
CA HIS A 294 -6.92 17.02 5.11
C HIS A 294 -7.21 17.35 3.63
N ASN A 295 -6.20 17.78 2.88
CA ASN A 295 -6.32 18.03 1.44
C ASN A 295 -6.62 16.75 0.64
N GLN A 296 -6.08 15.59 1.02
CA GLN A 296 -6.44 14.31 0.41
C GLN A 296 -7.91 13.94 0.65
N ILE A 297 -8.43 14.18 1.87
CA ILE A 297 -9.85 13.92 2.20
C ILE A 297 -10.76 14.87 1.40
N LEU A 298 -10.43 16.16 1.32
CA LEU A 298 -11.19 17.11 0.50
C LEU A 298 -11.10 16.81 -1.00
N SER A 299 -9.94 16.35 -1.48
CA SER A 299 -9.75 15.88 -2.85
C SER A 299 -10.59 14.63 -3.15
N HIS A 300 -10.68 13.69 -2.20
CA HIS A 300 -11.57 12.54 -2.30
C HIS A 300 -13.02 12.99 -2.42
N LEU A 301 -13.45 13.90 -1.52
CA LEU A 301 -14.80 14.44 -1.56
C LEU A 301 -15.12 15.12 -2.90
N ALA A 302 -14.20 15.96 -3.41
CA ALA A 302 -14.32 16.63 -4.69
C ALA A 302 -14.46 15.65 -5.86
N ALA A 303 -13.64 14.59 -5.89
CA ALA A 303 -13.75 13.54 -6.89
C ALA A 303 -15.09 12.79 -6.80
N VAL A 304 -15.55 12.48 -5.58
CA VAL A 304 -16.85 11.83 -5.38
C VAL A 304 -17.99 12.71 -5.90
N GLU A 305 -17.98 14.02 -5.64
CA GLU A 305 -18.98 14.94 -6.18
C GLU A 305 -19.04 14.90 -7.72
N GLU A 306 -17.90 14.81 -8.41
CA GLU A 306 -17.88 14.65 -9.88
C GLU A 306 -18.36 13.27 -10.32
N PHE A 307 -17.96 12.21 -9.62
CA PHE A 307 -18.38 10.84 -9.89
C PHE A 307 -19.90 10.68 -9.85
N ARG A 308 -20.56 11.29 -8.84
CA ARG A 308 -22.01 11.26 -8.67
C ARG A 308 -22.77 11.92 -9.82
N LYS A 309 -22.13 12.80 -10.60
CA LYS A 309 -22.76 13.46 -11.75
C LYS A 309 -22.81 12.60 -13.02
N CYS A 310 -21.87 11.65 -13.20
CA CYS A 310 -21.71 10.94 -14.48
C CYS A 310 -21.90 9.43 -14.40
N CYS A 311 -21.49 8.82 -13.29
CA CYS A 311 -20.97 7.46 -13.34
C CYS A 311 -21.78 6.50 -12.46
N GLN A 312 -22.55 7.05 -11.53
CA GLN A 312 -23.48 6.30 -10.70
C GLN A 312 -24.62 5.68 -11.52
N GLU A 313 -25.14 6.40 -12.53
CA GLU A 313 -26.22 5.89 -13.40
C GLU A 313 -25.80 4.66 -14.21
N ASN A 314 -24.49 4.52 -14.47
CA ASN A 314 -23.91 3.40 -15.20
C ASN A 314 -23.49 2.23 -14.31
N GLY A 315 -23.95 2.20 -13.05
CA GLY A 315 -23.66 1.14 -12.07
C GLY A 315 -22.26 1.22 -11.46
N GLY A 316 -21.56 2.34 -11.61
CA GLY A 316 -20.25 2.54 -11.01
C GLY A 316 -20.33 2.69 -9.48
N LYS A 317 -19.25 2.28 -8.80
CA LYS A 317 -19.01 2.52 -7.38
C LYS A 317 -17.69 3.25 -7.18
N ILE A 318 -17.65 4.14 -6.19
CA ILE A 318 -16.44 4.86 -5.79
C ILE A 318 -16.15 4.68 -4.30
N GLY A 319 -14.86 4.56 -3.98
CA GLY A 319 -14.38 4.45 -2.61
C GLY A 319 -12.96 5.00 -2.46
N ILE A 320 -12.34 4.64 -1.35
CA ILE A 320 -10.95 4.93 -1.03
C ILE A 320 -10.26 3.64 -0.60
N VAL A 321 -8.96 3.49 -0.89
CA VAL A 321 -8.18 2.33 -0.46
C VAL A 321 -7.30 2.72 0.70
N LEU A 322 -7.58 2.16 1.87
CA LEU A 322 -6.84 2.41 3.11
C LEU A 322 -5.93 1.23 3.41
N VAL A 323 -4.73 1.49 3.92
CA VAL A 323 -3.96 0.43 4.59
C VAL A 323 -4.34 0.38 6.06
N SER A 324 -4.46 -0.83 6.57
CA SER A 324 -4.46 -1.03 8.01
C SER A 324 -3.84 -2.38 8.34
N HIS A 325 -3.04 -2.37 9.40
CA HIS A 325 -2.60 -3.59 10.07
C HIS A 325 -3.55 -3.87 11.23
N TRP A 326 -3.55 -5.12 11.67
CA TRP A 326 -4.09 -5.42 12.99
C TRP A 326 -3.04 -5.08 14.06
N TYR A 327 -3.48 -4.45 15.15
CA TYR A 327 -2.61 -4.07 16.25
C TYR A 327 -2.99 -4.89 17.48
N GLU A 328 -2.05 -5.69 17.95
CA GLU A 328 -2.17 -6.46 19.19
C GLU A 328 -1.44 -5.74 20.33
N PRO A 329 -1.97 -5.77 21.56
CA PRO A 329 -1.19 -5.33 22.73
C PRO A 329 0.04 -6.24 22.90
N LYS A 330 1.21 -5.67 23.26
CA LYS A 330 2.39 -6.52 23.54
C LYS A 330 2.15 -7.41 24.76
N ASP A 331 1.56 -6.87 25.83
CA ASP A 331 0.96 -7.64 26.92
C ASP A 331 -0.57 -7.46 26.95
N PRO A 332 -1.39 -8.50 26.67
CA PRO A 332 -2.85 -8.40 26.71
C PRO A 332 -3.42 -8.11 28.11
N ASN A 333 -2.65 -8.32 29.18
CA ASN A 333 -3.05 -7.98 30.55
C ASN A 333 -2.69 -6.54 30.95
N SER A 334 -1.88 -5.84 30.13
CA SER A 334 -1.57 -4.43 30.31
C SER A 334 -2.69 -3.58 29.70
N SER A 335 -3.46 -2.90 30.55
CA SER A 335 -4.52 -1.98 30.07
C SER A 335 -3.98 -0.88 29.16
N LYS A 336 -2.73 -0.45 29.38
CA LYS A 336 -2.04 0.53 28.53
C LYS A 336 -1.71 -0.04 27.16
N ASP A 337 -1.21 -1.27 27.07
CA ASP A 337 -0.87 -1.87 25.78
C ASP A 337 -2.14 -2.05 24.94
N VAL A 338 -3.25 -2.46 25.58
CA VAL A 338 -4.57 -2.58 24.96
C VAL A 338 -5.08 -1.22 24.45
N GLU A 339 -4.97 -0.17 25.26
CA GLU A 339 -5.33 1.20 24.87
C GLU A 339 -4.53 1.66 23.65
N TYR A 340 -3.20 1.44 23.65
CA TYR A 340 -2.32 1.89 22.57
C TYR A 340 -2.43 1.03 21.30
N ALA A 341 -2.85 -0.23 21.40
CA ALA A 341 -3.23 -1.05 20.25
C ALA A 341 -4.42 -0.46 19.52
N ARG A 342 -5.47 -0.09 20.26
CA ARG A 342 -6.65 0.59 19.70
C ARG A 342 -6.30 1.95 19.13
N ARG A 343 -5.46 2.71 19.83
CA ARG A 343 -4.97 4.01 19.38
C ARG A 343 -4.22 3.92 18.06
N ALA A 344 -3.36 2.92 17.87
CA ALA A 344 -2.66 2.70 16.61
C ALA A 344 -3.62 2.40 15.45
N LEU A 345 -4.69 1.63 15.72
CA LEU A 345 -5.75 1.39 14.73
C LEU A 345 -6.49 2.68 14.37
N GLU A 346 -6.83 3.52 15.35
CA GLU A 346 -7.47 4.84 15.13
C GLU A 346 -6.59 5.80 14.32
N TYR A 347 -5.30 5.90 14.64
CA TYR A 347 -4.36 6.78 13.93
C TYR A 347 -4.02 6.32 12.51
N GLN A 348 -4.24 5.04 12.18
CA GLN A 348 -4.01 4.51 10.82
C GLN A 348 -5.29 4.39 10.01
N LEU A 349 -6.28 3.63 10.49
CA LEU A 349 -7.56 3.39 9.80
C LEU A 349 -8.56 4.51 10.09
N GLY A 350 -8.77 4.82 11.37
CA GLY A 350 -9.76 5.78 11.83
C GLY A 350 -9.51 7.20 11.31
N TRP A 351 -8.24 7.58 11.12
CA TRP A 351 -7.83 8.90 10.62
C TRP A 351 -8.52 9.28 9.31
N PHE A 352 -8.77 8.30 8.44
CA PHE A 352 -9.52 8.49 7.20
C PHE A 352 -10.95 7.97 7.31
N LEU A 353 -11.15 6.79 7.88
CA LEU A 353 -12.46 6.13 7.82
C LEU A 353 -13.51 6.80 8.73
N ARG A 354 -13.11 7.44 9.84
CA ARG A 354 -14.04 8.20 10.68
C ARG A 354 -14.58 9.45 10.00
N PRO A 355 -13.76 10.34 9.40
CA PRO A 355 -14.29 11.45 8.59
C PRO A 355 -15.30 10.98 7.54
N LEU A 356 -14.98 9.90 6.83
CA LEU A 356 -15.82 9.40 5.73
C LEU A 356 -17.11 8.70 6.21
N THR A 357 -17.18 8.30 7.48
CA THR A 357 -18.36 7.61 8.06
C THR A 357 -19.21 8.53 8.93
N TYR A 358 -18.55 9.43 9.67
CA TYR A 358 -19.13 10.25 10.75
C TYR A 358 -18.91 11.75 10.56
N GLY A 359 -18.12 12.18 9.58
CA GLY A 359 -17.91 13.59 9.24
C GLY A 359 -16.91 14.32 10.15
N HIS A 360 -16.16 13.62 10.98
CA HIS A 360 -15.14 14.20 11.85
C HIS A 360 -13.96 13.23 12.06
N TYR A 361 -12.79 13.79 12.38
CA TYR A 361 -11.62 13.01 12.77
C TYR A 361 -11.84 12.21 14.08
N PRO A 362 -11.01 11.18 14.37
CA PRO A 362 -11.02 10.50 15.66
C PRO A 362 -10.87 11.47 16.84
N ALA A 363 -11.66 11.28 17.88
CA ALA A 363 -11.63 12.12 19.09
C ALA A 363 -10.24 12.15 19.74
N VAL A 364 -9.54 11.00 19.71
CA VAL A 364 -8.16 10.88 20.17
C VAL A 364 -7.22 11.84 19.43
N MET A 365 -7.32 11.91 18.09
CA MET A 365 -6.49 12.81 17.30
C MET A 365 -6.86 14.28 17.51
N GLN A 366 -8.16 14.60 17.61
CA GLN A 366 -8.63 15.96 17.91
C GLN A 366 -8.05 16.48 19.22
N LYS A 367 -7.99 15.63 20.25
CA LYS A 367 -7.42 15.97 21.55
C LYS A 367 -5.89 16.17 21.48
N ASP A 368 -5.19 15.24 20.86
CA ASP A 368 -3.72 15.18 20.94
C ASP A 368 -3.03 16.17 19.98
N VAL A 369 -3.54 16.25 18.75
CA VAL A 369 -2.99 17.09 17.68
C VAL A 369 -3.50 18.54 17.80
N ASN A 370 -4.75 18.69 18.25
CA ASN A 370 -5.38 19.98 18.56
C ASN A 370 -5.29 20.95 17.37
N ILE A 371 -4.82 22.19 17.56
CA ILE A 371 -4.76 23.25 16.56
C ILE A 371 -4.01 22.89 15.26
N ARG A 372 -3.18 21.83 15.26
CA ARG A 372 -2.46 21.35 14.07
C ARG A 372 -3.32 20.45 13.18
N LEU A 373 -4.42 19.91 13.70
CA LEU A 373 -5.38 19.10 12.95
C LEU A 373 -6.43 20.03 12.34
N PRO A 374 -6.49 20.17 11.01
CA PRO A 374 -7.46 21.07 10.40
C PRO A 374 -8.90 20.57 10.62
N GLU A 375 -9.85 21.48 10.71
CA GLU A 375 -11.27 21.18 10.94
C GLU A 375 -12.06 21.15 9.63
N PHE A 376 -13.08 20.29 9.55
CA PHE A 376 -14.05 20.33 8.45
C PHE A 376 -15.14 21.34 8.76
N THR A 377 -15.56 22.08 7.75
CA THR A 377 -16.81 22.86 7.82
C THR A 377 -18.02 21.94 8.00
N GLU A 378 -19.14 22.50 8.47
CA GLU A 378 -20.39 21.74 8.60
C GLU A 378 -20.85 21.16 7.26
N GLU A 379 -20.70 21.90 6.16
CA GLU A 379 -21.03 21.42 4.81
C GLU A 379 -20.14 20.24 4.39
N GLU A 380 -18.83 20.33 4.58
CA GLU A 380 -17.91 19.24 4.28
C GLU A 380 -18.20 18.01 5.13
N SER A 381 -18.45 18.18 6.43
CA SER A 381 -18.80 17.10 7.36
C SER A 381 -20.02 16.31 6.89
N GLU A 382 -21.09 16.99 6.47
CA GLU A 382 -22.30 16.33 5.97
C GLU A 382 -22.10 15.61 4.65
N LYS A 383 -21.28 16.17 3.76
CA LYS A 383 -20.96 15.53 2.47
C LYS A 383 -20.07 14.30 2.66
N LEU A 384 -19.09 14.36 3.57
CA LEU A 384 -18.17 13.25 3.86
C LEU A 384 -18.93 12.00 4.30
N LYS A 385 -19.99 12.12 5.10
CA LYS A 385 -20.83 10.98 5.55
C LYS A 385 -21.47 10.17 4.39
N LYS A 386 -21.47 10.69 3.17
CA LYS A 386 -22.06 10.08 1.96
C LYS A 386 -21.03 9.87 0.84
N SER A 387 -19.74 9.90 1.19
CA SER A 387 -18.64 9.92 0.22
C SER A 387 -18.14 8.52 -0.20
N LEU A 388 -18.65 7.43 0.38
CA LEU A 388 -18.22 6.07 0.10
C LEU A 388 -19.36 5.16 -0.37
N ASP A 389 -19.12 4.42 -1.46
CA ASP A 389 -19.91 3.23 -1.81
C ASP A 389 -19.30 1.94 -1.24
N PHE A 390 -17.97 1.93 -1.07
CA PHE A 390 -17.21 0.82 -0.50
C PHE A 390 -15.94 1.32 0.20
N VAL A 391 -15.38 0.47 1.05
CA VAL A 391 -14.05 0.63 1.66
C VAL A 391 -13.09 -0.34 0.98
N GLY A 392 -12.06 0.18 0.34
CA GLY A 392 -10.91 -0.62 -0.10
C GLY A 392 -9.93 -0.79 1.06
N LEU A 393 -9.43 -2.00 1.26
CA LEU A 393 -8.50 -2.32 2.34
C LEU A 393 -7.26 -3.01 1.78
N ASN A 394 -6.09 -2.44 2.10
CA ASN A 394 -4.81 -3.09 1.93
C ASN A 394 -4.41 -3.70 3.27
N TYR A 395 -4.15 -5.01 3.27
CA TYR A 395 -3.80 -5.75 4.48
C TYR A 395 -2.60 -6.65 4.23
N TYR A 396 -1.55 -6.47 5.04
CA TYR A 396 -0.32 -7.24 4.93
C TYR A 396 -0.02 -8.07 6.19
N GLY A 397 -0.60 -7.71 7.34
CA GLY A 397 -0.38 -8.44 8.58
C GLY A 397 -0.67 -7.63 9.84
N ALA A 398 0.11 -7.87 10.88
CA ALA A 398 -0.08 -7.28 12.19
C ALA A 398 1.20 -6.74 12.82
N PHE A 399 1.03 -5.98 13.89
CA PHE A 399 2.10 -5.52 14.78
C PHE A 399 1.67 -5.55 16.24
N PHE A 400 2.64 -5.50 17.13
CA PHE A 400 2.43 -5.39 18.57
C PHE A 400 2.72 -3.97 19.05
N THR A 401 1.93 -3.49 20.01
CA THR A 401 2.00 -2.12 20.47
C THR A 401 2.23 -2.01 21.97
N THR A 402 3.08 -1.06 22.36
CA THR A 402 3.20 -0.54 23.72
C THR A 402 3.10 0.98 23.70
N PRO A 403 2.84 1.65 24.83
CA PRO A 403 3.07 3.08 24.93
C PRO A 403 4.53 3.44 24.62
N LEU A 404 4.72 4.57 23.96
CA LEU A 404 6.03 5.16 23.76
C LEU A 404 6.50 5.78 25.08
N THR A 405 7.63 5.31 25.59
CA THR A 405 8.28 5.84 26.79
C THR A 405 9.31 6.89 26.37
N ASN A 406 9.27 8.10 26.93
CA ASN A 406 10.19 9.23 26.69
C ASN A 406 9.97 9.95 25.35
N THR A 407 8.88 10.73 25.26
CA THR A 407 8.69 11.69 24.16
C THR A 407 9.30 13.04 24.53
N ASN A 408 10.09 13.61 23.61
CA ASN A 408 10.52 15.00 23.73
C ASN A 408 9.35 15.90 23.30
N SER A 409 8.76 16.62 24.24
CA SER A 409 7.61 17.50 23.97
C SER A 409 7.91 18.66 23.01
N SER A 410 9.18 18.89 22.69
CA SER A 410 9.62 19.90 21.72
C SER A 410 9.76 19.36 20.29
N GLU A 411 9.72 18.04 20.09
CA GLU A 411 9.86 17.37 18.80
C GLU A 411 8.49 16.90 18.32
N LEU A 412 7.59 17.82 17.99
CA LEU A 412 6.25 17.44 17.56
C LEU A 412 6.29 16.71 16.20
N SER A 413 5.66 15.54 16.12
CA SER A 413 5.53 14.76 14.89
C SER A 413 4.35 13.81 14.98
N TYR A 414 3.90 13.28 13.84
CA TYR A 414 2.87 12.24 13.81
C TYR A 414 3.19 11.06 14.75
N THR A 415 4.47 10.64 14.80
CA THR A 415 4.91 9.52 15.64
C THR A 415 4.76 9.84 17.12
N ASN A 416 5.14 11.06 17.52
CA ASN A 416 5.03 11.51 18.91
C ASN A 416 3.58 11.77 19.32
N ASP A 417 2.75 12.25 18.38
CA ASP A 417 1.31 12.37 18.59
C ASP A 417 0.65 11.01 18.73
N LEU A 418 0.98 10.02 17.90
CA LEU A 418 0.52 8.63 18.06
C LEU A 418 0.96 8.07 19.42
N GLY A 419 2.16 8.39 19.90
CA GLY A 419 2.63 7.99 21.22
C GLY A 419 2.72 6.47 21.44
N ALA A 420 2.65 5.67 20.38
CA ALA A 420 2.72 4.21 20.43
C ALA A 420 4.05 3.73 19.83
N LYS A 421 4.70 2.80 20.52
CA LYS A 421 5.77 1.99 19.93
C LYS A 421 5.13 0.79 19.24
N ILE A 422 5.27 0.74 17.93
CA ILE A 422 4.80 -0.37 17.07
C ILE A 422 6.02 -1.25 16.74
N SER A 423 5.91 -2.56 16.96
CA SER A 423 7.02 -3.49 16.76
C SER A 423 6.52 -4.86 16.28
N PRO A 424 7.32 -5.61 15.49
CA PRO A 424 7.03 -7.00 15.19
C PRO A 424 7.39 -7.97 16.32
N GLU A 425 8.02 -7.49 17.41
CA GLU A 425 8.47 -8.33 18.52
C GLU A 425 7.33 -9.01 19.27
N GLN A 426 7.49 -10.32 19.49
CA GLN A 426 6.45 -11.22 19.98
C GLN A 426 6.90 -11.97 21.24
N ASN A 427 7.04 -11.26 22.36
CA ASN A 427 7.48 -11.89 23.62
C ASN A 427 6.58 -13.08 24.04
N HIS A 428 5.30 -13.06 23.66
CA HIS A 428 4.31 -14.09 24.01
C HIS A 428 3.86 -14.95 22.82
N SER A 429 4.43 -14.74 21.62
CA SER A 429 3.98 -15.40 20.38
C SER A 429 5.13 -15.79 19.43
N PRO A 430 6.23 -16.42 19.88
CA PRO A 430 7.48 -16.56 19.12
C PRO A 430 7.41 -17.37 17.81
N HIS A 431 6.27 -17.95 17.48
CA HIS A 431 6.01 -18.78 16.30
C HIS A 431 5.45 -17.97 15.12
N LEU A 432 4.98 -16.72 15.32
CA LEU A 432 4.51 -15.92 14.19
C LEU A 432 5.74 -15.45 13.40
N LYS A 433 5.71 -15.75 12.10
CA LYS A 433 6.79 -15.34 11.19
C LYS A 433 6.58 -13.90 10.76
N THR A 434 7.68 -13.22 10.49
CA THR A 434 7.65 -11.91 9.85
C THR A 434 8.05 -12.03 8.38
N THR A 435 7.50 -11.16 7.54
CA THR A 435 8.02 -10.98 6.18
C THR A 435 9.40 -10.31 6.20
N SER A 436 10.06 -10.18 5.05
CA SER A 436 11.37 -9.51 4.98
C SER A 436 11.26 -8.00 5.23
N MET A 437 10.06 -7.42 5.08
CA MET A 437 9.74 -6.06 5.53
C MET A 437 9.44 -5.95 7.03
N GLY A 438 9.52 -7.05 7.79
CA GLY A 438 9.28 -7.06 9.23
C GLY A 438 7.81 -7.00 9.61
N ILE A 439 6.89 -7.34 8.71
CA ILE A 439 5.44 -7.38 9.00
C ILE A 439 5.08 -8.76 9.57
N VAL A 440 4.37 -8.83 10.70
CA VAL A 440 3.96 -10.12 11.27
C VAL A 440 2.87 -10.74 10.39
N ILE A 441 3.13 -11.94 9.86
CA ILE A 441 2.15 -12.68 9.08
C ILE A 441 1.04 -13.13 10.03
N TYR A 442 -0.16 -12.56 9.89
CA TYR A 442 -1.23 -12.79 10.87
C TYR A 442 -2.64 -12.79 10.24
N PRO A 443 -3.03 -13.86 9.54
CA PRO A 443 -4.36 -13.95 8.91
C PRO A 443 -5.54 -13.72 9.87
N ALA A 444 -5.42 -14.11 11.14
CA ALA A 444 -6.45 -13.83 12.15
C ALA A 444 -6.68 -12.31 12.35
N GLY A 445 -5.62 -11.50 12.21
CA GLY A 445 -5.74 -10.04 12.23
C GLY A 445 -6.60 -9.50 11.08
N LEU A 446 -6.60 -10.15 9.91
CA LEU A 446 -7.51 -9.79 8.82
C LEU A 446 -8.97 -10.01 9.21
N MET A 447 -9.29 -11.14 9.85
CA MET A 447 -10.64 -11.40 10.37
C MET A 447 -11.06 -10.29 11.34
N ASN A 448 -10.20 -10.00 12.31
CA ASN A 448 -10.49 -9.00 13.34
C ASN A 448 -10.70 -7.61 12.73
N LEU A 449 -9.86 -7.22 11.76
CA LEU A 449 -9.99 -5.95 11.07
C LEU A 449 -11.26 -5.85 10.22
N LEU A 450 -11.63 -6.91 9.50
CA LEU A 450 -12.87 -6.98 8.73
C LEU A 450 -14.11 -6.84 9.63
N ARG A 451 -14.10 -7.52 10.78
CA ARG A 451 -15.18 -7.42 11.77
C ARG A 451 -15.20 -6.06 12.44
N HIS A 452 -14.06 -5.48 12.77
CA HIS A 452 -13.98 -4.13 13.31
C HIS A 452 -14.57 -3.10 12.33
N ILE A 453 -14.29 -3.21 11.03
CA ILE A 453 -14.92 -2.34 10.01
C ILE A 453 -16.43 -2.57 9.94
N GLN A 454 -16.88 -3.83 9.99
CA GLN A 454 -18.30 -4.18 10.01
C GLN A 454 -19.03 -3.54 11.20
N ASP A 455 -18.46 -3.67 12.40
CA ASP A 455 -19.08 -3.29 13.68
C ASP A 455 -19.02 -1.77 13.92
N GLU A 456 -17.89 -1.13 13.64
CA GLU A 456 -17.65 0.28 14.01
C GLU A 456 -17.93 1.29 12.89
N TYR A 457 -18.11 0.85 11.64
CA TYR A 457 -18.20 1.76 10.48
C TYR A 457 -19.45 1.55 9.61
N LYS A 458 -20.58 1.20 10.23
CA LYS A 458 -21.89 1.05 9.57
C LYS A 458 -21.93 -0.06 8.50
N ASN A 459 -21.13 -1.12 8.68
CA ASN A 459 -21.11 -2.32 7.83
C ASN A 459 -21.06 -2.01 6.31
N PRO A 460 -19.99 -1.32 5.83
CA PRO A 460 -19.85 -0.96 4.44
C PRO A 460 -19.54 -2.20 3.58
N GLU A 461 -19.61 -2.07 2.25
CA GLU A 461 -18.99 -3.05 1.37
C GLU A 461 -17.47 -2.95 1.47
N ILE A 462 -16.79 -4.09 1.48
CA ILE A 462 -15.33 -4.15 1.62
C ILE A 462 -14.73 -4.85 0.39
N TYR A 463 -13.62 -4.32 -0.11
CA TYR A 463 -12.74 -4.99 -1.05
C TYR A 463 -11.35 -5.09 -0.43
N ILE A 464 -10.75 -6.27 -0.41
CA ILE A 464 -9.30 -6.36 -0.17
C ILE A 464 -8.62 -5.95 -1.47
N MET A 465 -7.99 -4.77 -1.49
CA MET A 465 -7.44 -4.15 -2.69
C MET A 465 -5.95 -4.40 -2.85
N GLU A 466 -5.25 -4.78 -1.77
CA GLU A 466 -3.92 -5.39 -1.75
C GLU A 466 -3.81 -6.38 -0.58
N ASN A 467 -3.17 -7.51 -0.86
CA ASN A 467 -2.69 -8.47 0.13
C ASN A 467 -1.58 -9.28 -0.53
N GLY A 468 -0.42 -9.33 0.09
CA GLY A 468 0.77 -9.91 -0.51
C GLY A 468 1.86 -10.18 0.51
N MET A 469 2.88 -10.92 0.09
CA MET A 469 4.07 -11.17 0.89
C MET A 469 5.32 -10.91 0.04
N ASP A 470 6.24 -10.12 0.59
CA ASP A 470 7.54 -9.86 -0.02
C ASP A 470 8.48 -11.05 0.15
N GLU A 471 9.41 -11.19 -0.79
CA GLU A 471 10.62 -11.99 -0.66
C GLU A 471 11.80 -11.19 -1.18
N ILE A 472 12.93 -11.27 -0.47
CA ILE A 472 14.18 -10.70 -0.94
C ILE A 472 14.74 -11.54 -2.09
N ASP A 473 15.17 -10.87 -3.16
CA ASP A 473 16.02 -11.44 -4.18
C ASP A 473 17.17 -10.49 -4.51
N ASN A 474 18.39 -10.95 -4.23
CA ASN A 474 19.64 -10.26 -4.50
C ASN A 474 20.19 -10.56 -5.91
N GLY A 475 19.41 -11.21 -6.77
CA GLY A 475 19.81 -11.58 -8.13
C GLY A 475 20.69 -12.83 -8.21
N THR A 476 20.90 -13.56 -7.09
CA THR A 476 21.71 -14.79 -7.09
C THR A 476 20.87 -16.06 -7.18
N LYS A 477 19.55 -15.97 -7.10
CA LYS A 477 18.64 -17.11 -7.20
C LYS A 477 18.64 -17.65 -8.63
N THR A 478 18.70 -18.97 -8.77
CA THR A 478 18.35 -19.62 -10.04
C THR A 478 16.86 -19.41 -10.33
N LEU A 479 16.46 -19.51 -11.60
CA LEU A 479 15.04 -19.39 -11.96
C LEU A 479 14.15 -20.39 -11.21
N ALA A 480 14.65 -21.61 -10.95
CA ALA A 480 13.92 -22.62 -10.19
C ALA A 480 13.70 -22.21 -8.72
N GLU A 481 14.68 -21.57 -8.10
CA GLU A 481 14.55 -21.05 -6.73
C GLU A 481 13.65 -19.83 -6.68
N ALA A 482 13.80 -18.91 -7.65
CA ALA A 482 13.01 -17.69 -7.72
C ALA A 482 11.51 -17.96 -7.97
N THR A 483 11.18 -19.04 -8.69
CA THR A 483 9.80 -19.45 -8.96
C THR A 483 9.19 -20.35 -7.88
N ASN A 484 9.98 -20.86 -6.92
CA ASN A 484 9.50 -21.68 -5.81
C ASN A 484 9.29 -20.85 -4.53
N ASP A 485 8.23 -20.05 -4.51
CA ASP A 485 7.88 -19.11 -3.44
C ASP A 485 6.89 -19.67 -2.41
N TYR A 486 7.31 -20.72 -1.71
CA TYR A 486 6.47 -21.42 -0.74
C TYR A 486 5.86 -20.49 0.32
N GLY A 487 6.62 -19.50 0.82
CA GLY A 487 6.15 -18.56 1.84
C GLY A 487 4.94 -17.75 1.36
N ARG A 488 5.05 -17.15 0.17
CA ARG A 488 3.96 -16.38 -0.45
C ARG A 488 2.73 -17.25 -0.73
N LYS A 489 2.94 -18.48 -1.21
CA LYS A 489 1.83 -19.43 -1.42
C LYS A 489 1.06 -19.69 -0.14
N GLU A 490 1.74 -20.01 0.96
CA GLU A 490 1.07 -20.27 2.25
C GLU A 490 0.42 -19.02 2.86
N PHE A 491 1.02 -17.85 2.64
CA PHE A 491 0.42 -16.56 3.01
C PHE A 491 -0.93 -16.37 2.31
N ILE A 492 -0.98 -16.48 0.98
CA ILE A 492 -2.20 -16.27 0.19
C ILE A 492 -3.28 -17.29 0.57
N LYS A 493 -2.91 -18.59 0.66
CA LYS A 493 -3.80 -19.67 1.12
C LYS A 493 -4.49 -19.33 2.44
N SER A 494 -3.69 -18.89 3.42
CA SER A 494 -4.19 -18.61 4.76
C SER A 494 -5.13 -17.42 4.79
N HIS A 495 -4.88 -16.37 3.99
CA HIS A 495 -5.77 -15.21 3.93
C HIS A 495 -7.05 -15.49 3.15
N ILE A 496 -7.02 -16.27 2.05
CA ILE A 496 -8.22 -16.74 1.34
C ILE A 496 -9.11 -17.57 2.28
N LEU A 497 -8.54 -18.47 3.07
CA LEU A 497 -9.31 -19.24 4.05
C LEU A 497 -10.02 -18.32 5.06
N ILE A 498 -9.31 -17.33 5.61
CA ILE A 498 -9.88 -16.38 6.57
C ILE A 498 -10.98 -15.52 5.94
N MET A 499 -10.80 -15.04 4.70
CA MET A 499 -11.84 -14.29 4.00
C MET A 499 -13.09 -15.14 3.76
N GLY A 500 -12.93 -16.41 3.38
CA GLY A 500 -14.04 -17.36 3.26
C GLY A 500 -14.78 -17.56 4.60
N LYS A 501 -14.04 -17.68 5.71
CA LYS A 501 -14.60 -17.72 7.07
C LYS A 501 -15.36 -16.43 7.40
N ALA A 502 -14.79 -15.26 7.10
CA ALA A 502 -15.40 -13.96 7.39
C ALA A 502 -16.77 -13.80 6.68
N ILE A 503 -16.84 -14.22 5.42
CA ILE A 503 -18.09 -14.20 4.64
C ILE A 503 -19.10 -15.18 5.23
N ARG A 504 -18.71 -16.45 5.43
CA ARG A 504 -19.66 -17.52 5.78
C ARG A 504 -20.11 -17.51 7.24
N LEU A 505 -19.22 -17.15 8.17
CA LEU A 505 -19.48 -17.23 9.61
C LEU A 505 -19.95 -15.89 10.19
N HIS A 506 -19.47 -14.78 9.64
CA HIS A 506 -19.71 -13.44 10.20
C HIS A 506 -20.48 -12.51 9.26
N ASN A 507 -20.90 -13.01 8.08
CA ASN A 507 -21.64 -12.24 7.08
C ASN A 507 -20.95 -10.93 6.70
N VAL A 508 -19.60 -10.89 6.73
CA VAL A 508 -18.84 -9.72 6.29
C VAL A 508 -19.14 -9.45 4.82
N ARG A 509 -19.45 -8.20 4.49
CA ARG A 509 -19.81 -7.77 3.11
C ARG A 509 -18.56 -7.62 2.22
N LEU A 510 -17.77 -8.68 2.13
CA LEU A 510 -16.58 -8.72 1.29
C LEU A 510 -16.94 -9.03 -0.17
N LYS A 511 -16.45 -8.20 -1.09
CA LYS A 511 -16.84 -8.22 -2.52
C LYS A 511 -15.70 -8.52 -3.49
N GLY A 512 -14.46 -8.44 -3.05
CA GLY A 512 -13.32 -8.83 -3.87
C GLY A 512 -12.02 -8.92 -3.10
N TYR A 513 -11.06 -9.56 -3.75
CA TYR A 513 -9.70 -9.82 -3.29
C TYR A 513 -8.72 -9.59 -4.44
N PHE A 514 -7.84 -8.60 -4.27
CA PHE A 514 -6.77 -8.27 -5.19
C PHE A 514 -5.42 -8.56 -4.55
N ILE A 515 -4.68 -9.48 -5.16
CA ILE A 515 -3.36 -9.90 -4.68
C ILE A 515 -2.32 -8.86 -5.10
N TRP A 516 -1.50 -8.44 -4.14
CA TRP A 516 -0.29 -7.66 -4.40
C TRP A 516 0.90 -8.61 -4.55
N SER A 517 1.47 -8.79 -5.73
CA SER A 517 1.17 -8.14 -7.02
C SER A 517 1.05 -9.16 -8.15
N LEU A 518 0.58 -8.72 -9.33
CA LEU A 518 0.59 -9.57 -10.52
C LEU A 518 2.00 -10.07 -10.83
N MET A 519 2.97 -9.16 -10.84
CA MET A 519 4.37 -9.45 -11.17
C MET A 519 5.29 -8.61 -10.29
N ASP A 520 6.55 -9.04 -10.18
CA ASP A 520 7.59 -8.24 -9.54
C ASP A 520 7.68 -6.86 -10.20
N ASN A 521 7.96 -5.84 -9.41
CA ASN A 521 7.94 -4.46 -9.86
C ASN A 521 8.85 -3.61 -8.96
N PHE A 522 8.93 -2.31 -9.24
CA PHE A 522 9.73 -1.37 -8.44
C PHE A 522 9.05 -1.12 -7.09
N GLU A 523 9.68 -1.46 -5.97
CA GLU A 523 9.11 -1.36 -4.61
C GLU A 523 9.57 -0.08 -3.90
N TRP A 524 9.22 1.08 -4.46
CA TRP A 524 9.46 2.39 -3.85
C TRP A 524 10.92 2.59 -3.39
N GLU A 525 11.16 2.89 -2.10
CA GLU A 525 12.52 3.08 -1.56
C GLU A 525 13.37 1.79 -1.54
N ARG A 526 12.77 0.62 -1.82
CA ARG A 526 13.45 -0.69 -1.81
C ARG A 526 13.92 -1.16 -3.19
N GLY A 527 13.67 -0.38 -4.24
CA GLY A 527 14.08 -0.73 -5.60
C GLY A 527 13.51 -2.07 -6.06
N TYR A 528 14.29 -2.84 -6.82
CA TYR A 528 13.85 -4.12 -7.40
C TYR A 528 14.18 -5.37 -6.57
N LYS A 529 14.81 -5.18 -5.41
CA LYS A 529 15.24 -6.28 -4.53
C LYS A 529 14.07 -6.93 -3.79
N MET A 530 13.05 -6.15 -3.44
CA MET A 530 11.82 -6.66 -2.83
C MET A 530 10.87 -7.15 -3.92
N ARG A 531 10.51 -8.43 -3.85
CA ARG A 531 9.67 -9.07 -4.86
C ARG A 531 8.34 -9.50 -4.26
N PHE A 532 7.23 -9.11 -4.88
CA PHE A 532 5.86 -9.43 -4.46
C PHE A 532 5.08 -10.27 -5.48
N GLY A 533 5.58 -10.41 -6.71
CA GLY A 533 4.80 -10.88 -7.84
C GLY A 533 4.44 -12.36 -7.79
N LEU A 534 3.22 -12.68 -8.21
CA LEU A 534 2.84 -14.05 -8.61
C LEU A 534 3.62 -14.52 -9.84
N TYR A 535 4.12 -13.58 -10.63
CA TYR A 535 5.10 -13.81 -11.69
C TYR A 535 6.45 -13.19 -11.31
N TYR A 536 7.49 -14.01 -11.36
CA TYR A 536 8.88 -13.56 -11.30
C TYR A 536 9.22 -12.79 -12.56
N VAL A 537 9.79 -11.58 -12.42
CA VAL A 537 10.33 -10.81 -13.56
C VAL A 537 11.83 -10.98 -13.61
N ASP A 538 12.31 -11.60 -14.69
CA ASP A 538 13.73 -11.78 -14.95
C ASP A 538 14.31 -10.49 -15.58
N PHE A 539 14.98 -9.70 -14.75
CA PHE A 539 15.63 -8.46 -15.18
C PHE A 539 16.85 -8.70 -16.10
N ASN A 540 17.38 -9.92 -16.12
CA ASN A 540 18.52 -10.31 -16.96
C ASN A 540 18.09 -10.95 -18.29
N ASP A 541 16.84 -11.44 -18.41
CA ASP A 541 16.25 -12.01 -19.63
C ASP A 541 15.09 -11.14 -20.16
N ASN A 542 15.39 -9.89 -20.54
CA ASN A 542 14.43 -9.00 -21.23
C ASN A 542 13.06 -8.86 -20.52
N LEU A 543 13.08 -8.77 -19.18
CA LEU A 543 11.91 -8.63 -18.33
C LEU A 543 10.91 -9.78 -18.50
N LYS A 544 11.37 -11.01 -18.78
CA LYS A 544 10.47 -12.15 -18.97
C LYS A 544 9.73 -12.48 -17.67
N ARG A 545 8.44 -12.80 -17.79
CA ARG A 545 7.57 -13.18 -16.66
C ARG A 545 7.52 -14.71 -16.54
N HIS A 546 7.76 -15.22 -15.33
CA HIS A 546 7.71 -16.64 -15.02
C HIS A 546 6.75 -16.91 -13.87
N MET A 547 5.72 -17.72 -14.09
CA MET A 547 4.74 -18.04 -13.06
C MET A 547 5.41 -18.72 -11.87
N ARG A 548 5.17 -18.21 -10.66
CA ARG A 548 5.66 -18.81 -9.42
C ARG A 548 4.71 -19.88 -8.89
N SER A 549 5.17 -20.64 -7.91
CA SER A 549 4.40 -21.70 -7.25
C SER A 549 3.11 -21.19 -6.61
N SER A 550 3.12 -19.96 -6.09
CA SER A 550 1.95 -19.26 -5.56
C SER A 550 0.90 -18.96 -6.65
N GLY A 551 1.33 -18.46 -7.81
CA GLY A 551 0.47 -18.21 -8.96
C GLY A 551 -0.13 -19.49 -9.54
N LYS A 552 0.65 -20.56 -9.62
CA LYS A 552 0.16 -21.89 -10.03
C LYS A 552 -0.93 -22.40 -9.09
N TRP A 553 -0.68 -22.36 -7.79
CA TRP A 553 -1.66 -22.80 -6.78
C TRP A 553 -2.95 -21.96 -6.85
N LEU A 554 -2.84 -20.64 -7.00
CA LEU A 554 -3.99 -19.76 -7.13
C LEU A 554 -4.85 -20.14 -8.35
N SER A 555 -4.21 -20.39 -9.50
CA SER A 555 -4.90 -20.84 -10.72
C SER A 555 -5.68 -22.14 -10.46
N GLU A 556 -5.09 -23.12 -9.76
CA GLU A 556 -5.73 -24.39 -9.42
C GLU A 556 -6.93 -24.20 -8.46
N PHE A 557 -6.81 -23.33 -7.46
CA PHE A 557 -7.92 -22.96 -6.57
C PHE A 557 -9.07 -22.28 -7.32
N LEU A 558 -8.77 -21.31 -8.19
CA LEU A 558 -9.78 -20.58 -8.96
C LEU A 558 -10.48 -21.46 -10.01
N ASP A 559 -9.79 -22.50 -10.50
CA ASP A 559 -10.33 -23.57 -11.35
C ASP A 559 -11.03 -24.68 -10.55
N SER A 560 -11.22 -24.50 -9.23
CA SER A 560 -11.89 -25.45 -8.33
C SER A 560 -11.26 -26.83 -8.28
N LYS A 561 -9.93 -26.91 -8.49
CA LYS A 561 -9.13 -28.14 -8.32
C LYS A 561 -8.58 -28.31 -6.91
N GLU A 562 -8.59 -27.24 -6.12
CA GLU A 562 -8.07 -27.19 -4.76
C GLU A 562 -9.17 -26.67 -3.82
N SER A 563 -9.10 -27.10 -2.56
CA SER A 563 -9.90 -26.61 -1.45
C SER A 563 -8.99 -26.32 -0.25
N LEU A 564 -9.50 -25.53 0.70
CA LEU A 564 -8.74 -25.07 1.85
C LEU A 564 -9.36 -25.61 3.14
N HIS A 565 -8.66 -26.51 3.84
CA HIS A 565 -9.18 -27.16 5.06
C HIS A 565 -8.66 -26.54 6.35
N LYS A 566 -7.38 -26.14 6.38
CA LYS A 566 -6.70 -25.54 7.54
C LYS A 566 -5.63 -24.56 7.06
N CYS A 567 -5.41 -23.49 7.80
CA CYS A 567 -4.24 -22.65 7.60
C CYS A 567 -3.10 -23.06 8.54
N TYR A 568 -1.87 -22.66 8.18
CA TYR A 568 -0.67 -22.89 8.98
C TYR A 568 -0.86 -22.54 10.46
N PHE A 569 -1.53 -21.42 10.75
CA PHE A 569 -1.76 -20.93 12.11
C PHE A 569 -2.69 -21.82 12.92
N GLU A 570 -3.75 -22.35 12.32
CA GLU A 570 -4.68 -23.26 13.00
C GLU A 570 -3.97 -24.57 13.37
N GLY A 571 -3.15 -25.11 12.47
CA GLY A 571 -2.36 -26.31 12.76
C GLY A 571 -1.30 -26.11 13.85
N HIS A 572 -0.75 -24.90 14.00
CA HIS A 572 0.19 -24.59 15.08
C HIS A 572 -0.52 -24.23 16.41
N ARG A 573 -1.74 -23.67 16.34
CA ARG A 573 -2.60 -23.44 17.52
C ARG A 573 -3.00 -24.76 18.18
N GLU A 574 -3.39 -25.77 17.38
CA GLU A 574 -3.70 -27.11 17.87
C GLU A 574 -2.51 -27.76 18.62
N LYS A 575 -1.28 -27.42 18.23
CA LYS A 575 -0.04 -27.88 18.86
C LYS A 575 0.38 -27.07 20.09
N GLY A 576 -0.45 -26.14 20.55
CA GLY A 576 -0.17 -25.28 21.71
C GLY A 576 0.88 -24.19 21.46
N TYR A 577 1.27 -23.97 20.20
CA TYR A 577 2.30 -23.00 19.84
C TYR A 577 1.76 -21.62 19.52
N ALA A 578 0.49 -21.48 19.11
CA ALA A 578 -0.15 -20.18 18.93
C ALA A 578 -0.63 -19.61 20.28
N PRO A 579 -0.66 -18.27 20.47
CA PRO A 579 -1.07 -17.72 21.75
C PRO A 579 -2.53 -18.14 21.96
N LYS A 580 -2.80 -18.84 23.06
CA LYS A 580 -4.16 -19.14 23.53
C LYS A 580 -4.76 -17.84 24.05
N LEU A 581 -5.06 -16.90 23.15
CA LEU A 581 -5.52 -15.59 23.60
C LEU A 581 -6.92 -15.71 24.18
N PHE A 582 -7.88 -16.42 23.55
CA PHE A 582 -9.05 -16.98 24.25
C PHE A 582 -9.58 -18.23 23.52
N ASP A 583 -9.78 -19.34 24.24
CA ASP A 583 -10.26 -20.62 23.67
C ASP A 583 -11.72 -20.57 23.13
N THR A 584 -12.40 -19.42 23.25
CA THR A 584 -13.81 -19.24 22.87
C THR A 584 -14.05 -18.37 21.62
N GLU A 585 -13.01 -17.81 20.99
CA GLU A 585 -13.17 -16.77 19.95
C GLU A 585 -13.82 -17.20 18.62
N TYR A 586 -13.75 -18.49 18.25
CA TYR A 586 -14.23 -18.93 16.93
C TYR A 586 -15.59 -19.64 16.95
N LEU A 587 -16.13 -19.95 18.13
CA LEU A 587 -17.35 -20.75 18.27
C LEU A 587 -18.43 -20.10 19.14
N ASP A 588 -18.13 -18.98 19.80
CA ASP A 588 -19.12 -18.26 20.60
C ASP A 588 -19.59 -16.99 19.85
N PRO A 589 -20.77 -17.02 19.19
CA PRO A 589 -21.35 -15.84 18.56
C PRO A 589 -21.70 -14.71 19.54
N ASP A 590 -21.62 -14.94 20.86
CA ASP A 590 -21.97 -13.98 21.91
C ASP A 590 -20.75 -13.49 22.74
N ASN A 591 -19.51 -13.69 22.30
CA ASN A 591 -18.33 -13.27 23.08
C ASN A 591 -18.10 -11.75 23.10
N TRP A 592 -18.72 -11.08 24.07
CA TRP A 592 -18.71 -9.62 24.34
C TRP A 592 -17.41 -9.08 24.97
N ARG A 593 -16.40 -9.92 25.25
CA ARG A 593 -15.23 -9.53 26.07
C ARG A 593 -14.06 -8.88 25.32
N LEU A 594 -14.16 -8.77 24.00
CA LEU A 594 -13.41 -7.81 23.18
C LEU A 594 -14.41 -6.96 22.39
N SER A 595 -15.34 -6.32 23.09
CA SER A 595 -16.09 -5.20 22.53
C SER A 595 -15.09 -4.10 22.13
N TYR A 596 -14.89 -3.95 20.82
CA TYR A 596 -14.17 -2.84 20.20
C TYR A 596 -15.06 -1.60 20.03
N ALA A 597 -16.15 -1.49 20.80
CA ALA A 597 -16.99 -0.30 20.83
C ALA A 597 -16.13 0.90 21.24
N SER A 598 -15.80 1.72 20.26
CA SER A 598 -15.05 2.94 20.41
C SER A 598 -16.03 4.09 20.62
N ASP A 599 -16.06 4.63 21.84
CA ASP A 599 -16.77 5.84 22.29
C ASP A 599 -18.22 6.01 21.80
N ILE A 600 -19.18 5.60 22.65
CA ILE A 600 -20.44 6.34 22.83
C ILE A 600 -20.20 7.44 23.86
#